data_AF-A0A1V5DMW4-F1
#
_entry.id   AF-A0A1V5DMW4-F1
#
_cell.length_a   1.000
_cell.length_b   1.000
_cell.length_c   1.000
_cell.angle_alpha   90.00
_cell.angle_beta   90.00
_cell.angle_gamma   90.00
#
_symmetry.space_group_name_H-M   'P 1'
#
loop_
_entity.id
_entity.type
_entity.pdbx_description
1 polymer ?
#
loop_
_entity_poly.entity_id
_entity_poly.type
_entity_poly.pdbx_seq_one_letter_code
_entity_poly.pdbx_strand_id
1 'polypeptide(L)'
;MEKDKKITCILEGKQSEGCLPVQDKFLPLCDKHKTELNQLTAGRIADSIRNNFIQKGDEALIFNQKNGGLYSLNPTGTFIFKELLAGRTFCEILLVSIAAFNTDDIIKLAEDYKSFIEDLYKFGLLGKAHE
;
A
#
# COMPACT_ATOMS: atom_id res chain seq x y z
N MET A 1 -1.35 31.49 20.24
CA MET A 1 -0.60 31.12 19.03
C MET A 1 0.02 29.76 19.28
N GLU A 2 -0.65 28.69 18.85
CA GLU A 2 -0.02 27.36 18.81
C GLU A 2 1.17 27.47 17.84
N LYS A 3 2.37 27.15 18.33
CA LYS A 3 3.53 27.02 17.45
C LYS A 3 3.19 25.94 16.43
N ASP A 4 3.15 26.28 15.15
CA ASP A 4 3.07 25.33 14.05
C ASP A 4 4.18 24.28 14.23
N LYS A 5 3.83 23.16 14.85
CA LYS A 5 4.72 22.01 14.96
C LYS A 5 4.96 21.55 13.53
N LYS A 6 6.17 21.80 13.00
CA LYS A 6 6.60 21.24 11.73
C LYS A 6 6.44 19.73 11.81
N ILE A 7 5.54 19.20 11.00
CA ILE A 7 5.26 17.77 10.94
C ILE A 7 6.36 17.15 10.09
N THR A 8 7.04 16.15 10.64
CA THR A 8 8.13 15.45 9.99
C THR A 8 7.61 14.24 9.22
N CYS A 9 8.31 13.87 8.14
CA CYS A 9 7.96 12.72 7.34
C CYS A 9 8.12 11.41 8.12
N ILE A 10 7.12 10.53 8.11
CA ILE A 10 7.09 9.29 8.91
C ILE A 10 8.06 8.21 8.46
N LEU A 11 8.45 8.17 7.17
CA LEU A 11 9.39 7.18 6.64
C LEU A 11 10.87 7.48 6.96
N GLU A 12 11.14 8.52 7.73
CA GLU A 12 12.47 8.79 8.27
C GLU A 12 12.46 8.66 9.80
N GLY A 13 13.04 7.57 10.30
CA GLY A 13 13.46 7.49 11.70
C GLY A 13 14.58 8.49 12.07
N LYS A 14 15.20 9.15 11.09
CA LYS A 14 16.20 10.22 11.24
C LYS A 14 16.16 11.11 10.00
N GLN A 15 16.12 12.43 10.20
CA GLN A 15 16.29 13.45 9.16
C GLN A 15 17.44 13.06 8.21
N SER A 16 17.11 12.61 6.99
CA SER A 16 18.06 12.64 5.88
C SER A 16 17.87 13.97 5.15
N GLU A 17 18.99 14.53 4.66
CA GLU A 17 19.01 15.74 3.85
C GLU A 17 18.11 15.56 2.61
N GLY A 18 16.87 16.04 2.66
CA GLY A 18 15.98 16.00 1.48
C GLY A 18 14.46 16.02 1.73
N CYS A 19 13.98 15.75 2.94
CA CYS A 19 12.54 15.82 3.22
C CYS A 19 12.07 17.26 3.53
N LEU A 20 11.16 17.78 2.70
CA LEU A 20 10.45 19.03 2.98
C LEU A 20 9.41 18.86 4.10
N PRO A 21 9.00 19.95 4.78
CA PRO A 21 7.96 19.90 5.81
C PRO A 21 6.66 19.32 5.27
N VAL A 22 6.03 18.43 6.04
CA VAL A 22 4.77 17.81 5.62
C VAL A 22 3.59 18.72 5.91
N GLN A 23 2.65 18.80 4.96
CA GLN A 23 1.45 19.64 5.06
C GLN A 23 0.22 18.87 5.60
N ASP A 24 0.21 17.54 5.47
CA ASP A 24 -0.92 16.68 5.85
C ASP A 24 -0.69 16.05 7.23
N LYS A 25 -1.61 16.33 8.17
CA LYS A 25 -1.59 15.79 9.54
C LYS A 25 -2.01 14.32 9.60
N PHE A 26 -2.80 13.84 8.65
CA PHE A 26 -3.38 12.50 8.66
C PHE A 26 -2.50 11.47 7.97
N LEU A 27 -1.72 11.90 6.97
CA LEU A 27 -0.68 11.09 6.34
C LEU A 27 0.61 11.90 6.28
N PRO A 28 1.47 11.84 7.32
CA PRO A 28 2.64 12.69 7.43
C PRO A 28 3.79 12.21 6.51
N LEU A 29 3.58 12.22 5.20
CA LEU A 29 4.55 11.92 4.16
C LEU A 29 4.88 13.17 3.33
N CYS A 30 6.16 13.37 3.01
CA CYS A 30 6.57 14.40 2.05
C CYS A 30 6.24 13.97 0.61
N ASP A 31 6.16 14.93 -0.32
CA ASP A 31 5.76 14.67 -1.71
C ASP A 31 6.70 13.70 -2.44
N LYS A 32 7.99 13.71 -2.09
CA LYS A 32 8.99 12.77 -2.60
C LYS A 32 8.60 11.33 -2.24
N HIS A 33 8.40 11.03 -0.95
CA HIS A 33 8.04 9.68 -0.50
C HIS A 33 6.63 9.28 -0.95
N LYS A 34 5.69 10.22 -1.04
CA LYS A 34 4.37 9.95 -1.65
C LYS A 34 4.52 9.46 -3.09
N THR A 35 5.37 10.12 -3.87
CA THR A 35 5.65 9.75 -5.26
C THR A 35 6.30 8.37 -5.34
N GLU A 36 7.35 8.12 -4.56
CA GLU A 36 8.06 6.83 -4.53
C GLU A 36 7.13 5.67 -4.13
N LEU A 37 6.32 5.85 -3.08
CA LEU A 37 5.36 4.84 -2.64
C LEU A 37 4.27 4.59 -3.69
N ASN A 38 3.71 5.65 -4.28
CA ASN A 38 2.68 5.51 -5.30
C ASN A 38 3.22 4.82 -6.56
N GLN A 39 4.50 5.01 -6.90
CA GLN A 39 5.16 4.28 -7.99
C GLN A 39 5.22 2.77 -7.75
N LEU A 40 5.32 2.31 -6.49
CA LEU A 40 5.26 0.87 -6.19
C LEU A 40 3.92 0.27 -6.64
N THR A 41 2.84 1.01 -6.48
CA THR A 41 1.48 0.60 -6.89
C THR A 41 1.08 1.11 -8.27
N ALA A 42 1.99 1.75 -9.02
CA ALA A 42 1.69 2.20 -10.38
C ALA A 42 1.43 1.02 -11.33
N GLY A 43 1.96 -0.15 -10.99
CA GLY A 43 1.58 -1.42 -11.60
C GLY A 43 0.12 -1.77 -11.31
N ARG A 44 -0.61 -2.26 -12.33
CA ARG A 44 -1.98 -2.76 -12.14
C ARG A 44 -1.93 -4.24 -11.73
N ILE A 45 -2.89 -4.68 -10.92
CA ILE A 45 -3.16 -6.12 -10.75
C ILE A 45 -3.33 -6.73 -12.14
N ALA A 46 -2.55 -7.77 -12.41
CA ALA A 46 -2.52 -8.41 -13.71
C ALA A 46 -3.91 -8.92 -14.09
N ASP A 47 -4.29 -8.78 -15.37
CA ASP A 47 -5.63 -9.18 -15.84
C ASP A 47 -5.90 -10.67 -15.61
N SER A 48 -4.86 -11.50 -15.63
CA SER A 48 -4.89 -12.93 -15.28
C SER A 48 -5.28 -13.20 -13.81
N ILE A 49 -5.34 -12.18 -12.96
CA ILE A 49 -5.67 -12.28 -11.53
C ILE A 49 -7.04 -11.66 -11.22
N ARG A 50 -7.47 -10.64 -11.97
CA ARG A 50 -8.70 -9.87 -11.70
C ARG A 50 -9.96 -10.73 -11.57
N ASN A 51 -10.05 -11.79 -12.36
CA ASN A 51 -11.21 -12.71 -12.35
C ASN A 51 -10.97 -13.99 -11.52
N ASN A 52 -9.83 -14.08 -10.82
CA ASN A 52 -9.40 -15.26 -10.06
C ASN A 52 -9.21 -14.95 -8.57
N PHE A 53 -9.93 -13.95 -8.08
CA PHE A 53 -10.01 -13.55 -6.68
C PHE A 53 -11.34 -14.03 -6.10
N ILE A 54 -11.29 -14.85 -5.05
CA ILE A 54 -12.47 -15.36 -4.34
C ILE A 54 -12.40 -14.89 -2.90
N GLN A 55 -13.36 -14.05 -2.49
CA GLN A 55 -13.48 -13.61 -1.10
C GLN A 55 -14.37 -14.56 -0.30
N LYS A 56 -13.93 -14.93 0.92
CA LYS A 56 -14.69 -15.72 1.88
C LYS A 56 -14.64 -15.04 3.24
N GLY A 57 -15.71 -14.31 3.58
CA GLY A 57 -15.71 -13.43 4.75
C GLY A 57 -14.69 -12.31 4.56
N ASP A 58 -13.79 -12.13 5.51
CA ASP A 58 -12.74 -11.10 5.41
C ASP A 58 -11.46 -11.61 4.72
N GLU A 59 -11.34 -12.92 4.49
CA GLU A 59 -10.20 -13.53 3.82
C GLU A 59 -10.45 -13.69 2.33
N ALA A 60 -9.39 -13.92 1.56
CA ALA A 60 -9.49 -14.20 0.14
C ALA A 60 -8.48 -15.24 -0.35
N LEU A 61 -8.84 -15.89 -1.45
CA LEU A 61 -7.97 -16.76 -2.23
C LEU A 61 -7.71 -16.12 -3.59
N ILE A 62 -6.47 -16.19 -4.04
CA ILE A 62 -6.05 -15.74 -5.35
C ILE A 62 -5.48 -16.93 -6.11
N PHE A 63 -6.04 -17.21 -7.28
CA PHE A 63 -5.47 -18.18 -8.20
C PHE A 63 -4.73 -17.47 -9.33
N ASN A 64 -3.42 -17.71 -9.43
CA ASN A 64 -2.60 -17.17 -10.50
C ASN A 64 -2.54 -18.14 -11.68
N GLN A 65 -3.30 -17.83 -12.73
CA GLN A 65 -3.36 -18.65 -13.95
C GLN A 65 -2.02 -18.78 -14.68
N LYS A 66 -1.10 -17.81 -14.52
CA LYS A 66 0.19 -17.80 -15.22
C LYS A 66 1.13 -18.89 -14.70
N ASN A 67 1.11 -19.15 -13.39
CA ASN A 67 2.01 -20.10 -12.73
C ASN A 67 1.28 -21.25 -12.02
N GLY A 68 -0.05 -21.27 -12.02
CA GLY A 68 -0.87 -22.27 -11.34
C GLY A 68 -0.89 -22.13 -9.81
N GLY A 69 -0.35 -21.05 -9.25
CA GLY A 69 -0.24 -20.84 -7.82
C GLY A 69 -1.57 -20.46 -7.17
N LEU A 70 -1.82 -20.99 -5.97
CA LEU A 70 -2.94 -20.60 -5.12
C LEU A 70 -2.41 -19.91 -3.86
N TYR A 71 -2.84 -18.68 -3.63
CA TYR A 71 -2.40 -17.83 -2.53
C TYR A 71 -3.58 -17.49 -1.64
N SER A 72 -3.37 -17.50 -0.33
CA SER A 72 -4.36 -17.08 0.66
C SER A 72 -3.98 -15.74 1.25
N LEU A 73 -4.96 -14.84 1.33
CA LEU A 73 -4.85 -13.55 1.97
C LEU A 73 -5.62 -13.56 3.29
N ASN A 74 -4.96 -13.05 4.33
CA ASN A 74 -5.62 -12.74 5.59
C ASN A 74 -6.53 -11.50 5.44
N PRO A 75 -7.26 -11.08 6.50
CA PRO A 75 -8.15 -9.91 6.42
C PRO A 75 -7.50 -8.62 5.93
N THR A 76 -6.35 -8.26 6.49
CA THR A 76 -5.62 -7.04 6.12
C THR A 76 -5.14 -7.08 4.67
N GLY A 77 -4.53 -8.20 4.25
CA GLY A 77 -4.08 -8.39 2.88
C GLY A 77 -5.24 -8.39 1.89
N THR A 78 -6.39 -8.96 2.26
CA THR A 78 -7.61 -8.96 1.45
C THR A 78 -8.14 -7.55 1.25
N PHE A 79 -8.20 -6.75 2.33
CA PHE A 79 -8.59 -5.35 2.26
C PHE A 79 -7.69 -4.57 1.30
N ILE A 80 -6.36 -4.64 1.51
CA ILE A 80 -5.38 -3.95 0.68
C ILE A 80 -5.50 -4.38 -0.79
N PHE A 81 -5.61 -5.68 -1.04
CA PHE A 81 -5.72 -6.23 -2.39
C PHE A 81 -6.96 -5.72 -3.13
N LYS A 82 -8.09 -5.56 -2.44
CA LYS A 82 -9.32 -4.99 -3.02
C LYS A 82 -9.15 -3.53 -3.41
N GLU A 83 -8.47 -2.74 -2.59
CA GLU A 83 -8.22 -1.34 -2.92
C GLU A 83 -7.26 -1.21 -4.12
N LEU A 84 -6.29 -2.12 -4.26
CA LEU A 84 -5.44 -2.22 -5.45
C LEU A 84 -6.25 -2.61 -6.70
N LEU A 85 -7.19 -3.55 -6.58
CA LEU A 85 -8.12 -3.89 -7.66
C LEU A 85 -8.98 -2.69 -8.09
N ALA A 86 -9.37 -1.85 -7.13
CA ALA A 86 -10.08 -0.60 -7.38
C ALA A 86 -9.18 0.50 -8.01
N GLY A 87 -7.89 0.24 -8.18
CA GLY A 87 -6.95 1.15 -8.82
C GLY A 87 -6.46 2.29 -7.92
N ARG A 88 -6.62 2.16 -6.60
CA ARG A 88 -6.10 3.14 -5.66
C ARG A 88 -4.58 3.05 -5.56
N THR A 89 -3.97 4.21 -5.36
CA THR A 89 -2.54 4.37 -5.10
C THR A 89 -2.18 3.94 -3.67
N PHE A 90 -0.90 3.66 -3.45
CA PHE A 90 -0.37 3.30 -2.13
C PHE A 90 -0.81 4.29 -1.03
N CYS A 91 -0.66 5.60 -1.27
CA CYS A 91 -1.01 6.62 -0.28
C CYS A 91 -2.51 6.70 0.01
N GLU A 92 -3.36 6.53 -1.01
CA GLU A 92 -4.81 6.46 -0.81
C GLU A 92 -5.20 5.26 0.04
N ILE A 93 -4.57 4.11 -0.21
CA ILE A 93 -4.83 2.88 0.54
C ILE A 93 -4.38 3.02 1.98
N LEU A 94 -3.22 3.65 2.23
CA LEU A 94 -2.78 3.96 3.59
C LEU A 94 -3.79 4.83 4.34
N LEU A 95 -4.29 5.91 3.71
CA LEU A 95 -5.28 6.78 4.34
C LEU A 95 -6.56 6.04 4.73
N VAL A 96 -7.09 5.20 3.84
CA VAL A 96 -8.30 4.42 4.13
C VAL A 96 -8.00 3.35 5.19
N SER A 97 -6.80 2.74 5.17
CA SER A 97 -6.36 1.73 6.14
C SER A 97 -6.25 2.30 7.55
N ILE A 98 -5.75 3.52 7.72
CA ILE A 98 -5.68 4.20 9.02
C ILE A 98 -7.09 4.31 9.63
N ALA A 99 -8.07 4.72 8.82
CA ALA A 99 -9.46 4.82 9.26
C ALA A 99 -10.10 3.45 9.52
N ALA A 100 -9.83 2.46 8.66
CA ALA A 100 -10.44 1.12 8.74
C ALA A 100 -9.91 0.30 9.92
N PHE A 101 -8.61 0.40 10.21
CA PHE A 101 -7.96 -0.36 11.29
C PHE A 101 -7.82 0.43 12.60
N ASN A 102 -8.16 1.72 12.60
CA ASN A 102 -8.03 2.61 13.75
C ASN A 102 -6.66 2.48 14.43
N THR A 103 -5.59 2.50 13.62
CA THR A 103 -4.20 2.34 14.08
C THR A 103 -3.48 3.69 14.13
N ASP A 104 -2.77 3.92 15.22
CA ASP A 104 -1.91 5.10 15.40
C ASP A 104 -0.48 4.85 14.86
N ASP A 105 -0.13 3.59 14.57
CA ASP A 105 1.21 3.21 14.07
C ASP A 105 1.24 3.19 12.53
N ILE A 106 1.22 4.40 11.97
CA ILE A 106 1.23 4.61 10.52
C ILE A 106 2.55 4.12 9.89
N ILE A 107 3.66 4.20 10.63
CA ILE A 107 4.98 3.75 10.14
C ILE A 107 4.94 2.26 9.88
N LYS A 108 4.55 1.48 10.89
CA LYS A 108 4.45 0.03 10.75
C LYS A 108 3.45 -0.36 9.67
N LEU A 109 2.30 0.32 9.60
CA LEU A 109 1.31 0.08 8.55
C LEU A 109 1.89 0.32 7.14
N ALA A 110 2.69 1.37 6.96
CA ALA A 110 3.37 1.66 5.70
C ALA A 110 4.43 0.62 5.36
N GLU A 111 5.19 0.13 6.34
CA GLU A 111 6.18 -0.94 6.15
C GLU A 111 5.52 -2.28 5.80
N ASP A 112 4.48 -2.67 6.55
CA ASP A 112 3.70 -3.89 6.30
C ASP A 112 3.08 -3.86 4.90
N TYR A 113 2.53 -2.71 4.52
CA TYR A 113 1.93 -2.56 3.19
C TYR A 113 3.00 -2.60 2.09
N LYS A 114 4.15 -1.95 2.29
CA LYS A 114 5.26 -2.02 1.33
C LYS A 114 5.72 -3.46 1.13
N SER A 115 5.93 -4.21 2.22
CA SER A 115 6.30 -5.63 2.16
C SER A 115 5.25 -6.45 1.40
N PHE A 116 3.97 -6.18 1.63
CA PHE A 116 2.89 -6.87 0.92
C PHE A 116 2.93 -6.61 -0.59
N ILE A 117 3.12 -5.37 -1.03
CA ILE A 117 3.26 -5.04 -2.46
C ILE A 117 4.47 -5.74 -3.08
N GLU A 118 5.61 -5.75 -2.39
CA GLU A 118 6.81 -6.44 -2.84
C GLU A 118 6.58 -7.94 -3.02
N ASP A 119 5.84 -8.58 -2.10
CA ASP A 119 5.42 -9.97 -2.24
C ASP A 119 4.47 -10.18 -3.43
N LEU A 120 3.50 -9.29 -3.66
CA LEU A 120 2.63 -9.38 -4.84
C LEU A 120 3.42 -9.33 -6.15
N TYR A 121 4.46 -8.49 -6.25
CA TYR A 121 5.37 -8.49 -7.40
C TYR A 121 6.16 -9.79 -7.50
N LYS A 122 6.74 -10.25 -6.40
CA LYS A 122 7.54 -11.49 -6.35
C LYS A 122 6.75 -12.70 -6.80
N PHE A 123 5.47 -12.78 -6.45
CA PHE A 123 4.58 -13.86 -6.86
C PHE A 123 3.89 -13.63 -8.21
N GLY A 124 4.22 -12.54 -8.91
CA GLY A 124 3.66 -12.20 -10.21
C GLY A 124 2.15 -11.91 -10.18
N LEU A 125 1.64 -11.44 -9.04
CA LEU A 125 0.25 -11.04 -8.84
C LEU A 125 0.02 -9.56 -9.23
N LEU A 126 1.07 -8.76 -9.18
CA LEU A 126 1.10 -7.38 -9.67
C LEU A 126 2.02 -7.29 -10.89
N GLY A 127 1.54 -6.68 -11.98
CA GLY A 127 2.36 -6.42 -13.15
C GLY A 127 3.07 -5.07 -13.03
N LYS A 128 4.29 -4.94 -13.55
CA LYS A 128 4.90 -3.61 -13.69
C LYS A 128 4.10 -2.83 -14.74
N ALA A 129 3.99 -1.50 -14.59
CA ALA A 129 3.21 -0.64 -15.48
C ALA A 129 3.67 -0.64 -16.96
N HIS A 130 4.76 -1.35 -17.29
CA HIS A 130 5.24 -1.56 -18.66
C HIS A 130 5.90 -2.94 -18.78
N GLU A 131 5.17 -3.90 -19.35
CA GLU A 131 5.68 -4.97 -20.22
C GLU A 131 4.73 -5.08 -21.44
#